data_AF-J6HI17-F1
#
_entry.id   AF-J6HI17-F1
#
_cell.length_a   1.000
_cell.length_b   1.000
_cell.length_c   1.000
_cell.angle_alpha   90.00
_cell.angle_beta   90.00
_cell.angle_gamma   90.00
#
_symmetry.space_group_name_H-M   'P 1'
#
loop_
_entity.id
_entity.type
_entity.pdbx_description
1 polymer ?
#
loop_
_entity_poly.entity_id
_entity_poly.type
_entity_poly.pdbx_seq_one_letter_code
_entity_poly.pdbx_strand_id
1 'polypeptide(L)'
;MQRAIEEAGIPTVIIAALPPVVRQAGSPRAAAPIVPMGANAGAPHDVVMQKAIVKATLELLETIETPGKIVPLPFEYHAVI
;
A
#
# COMPACT_ATOMS: atom_id res chain seq x y z
N MET A 1 -7.51 -2.81 -13.27
CA MET A 1 -7.83 -1.42 -12.87
C MET A 1 -6.59 -0.53 -12.94
N GLN A 2 -5.59 -0.67 -12.06
CA GLN A 2 -4.43 0.24 -12.00
C GLN A 2 -3.73 0.49 -13.35
N ARG A 3 -3.46 -0.55 -14.14
CA ARG A 3 -2.84 -0.39 -15.48
C ARG A 3 -3.59 0.59 -16.38
N ALA A 4 -4.91 0.49 -16.45
CA ALA A 4 -5.75 1.40 -17.25
C ALA A 4 -5.74 2.85 -16.71
N ILE A 5 -5.54 3.03 -15.40
CA ILE A 5 -5.40 4.38 -14.81
C ILE A 5 -4.04 4.98 -15.16
N GLU A 6 -2.97 4.18 -15.15
CA GLU A 6 -1.63 4.65 -15.52
C GLU A 6 -1.51 4.94 -17.02
N GLU A 7 -2.20 4.18 -17.87
CA GLU A 7 -2.32 4.48 -19.31
C GLU A 7 -2.95 5.86 -19.58
N ALA A 8 -3.79 6.35 -18.66
CA ALA A 8 -4.35 7.70 -18.70
C ALA A 8 -3.41 8.77 -18.11
N GLY A 9 -2.19 8.40 -17.73
CA GLY A 9 -1.18 9.31 -17.17
C GLY A 9 -1.31 9.58 -15.67
N ILE A 10 -2.14 8.82 -14.94
CA ILE A 10 -2.31 8.98 -13.49
C ILE A 10 -1.53 7.87 -12.76
N PRO A 11 -0.47 8.19 -12.02
CA PRO A 11 0.31 7.18 -11.31
C PRO A 11 -0.47 6.60 -10.13
N THR A 12 -0.33 5.29 -9.89
CA THR A 12 -1.05 4.58 -8.83
C THR A 12 -0.12 3.86 -7.86
N VAL A 13 -0.56 3.71 -6.62
CA VAL A 13 0.09 2.88 -5.59
C VAL A 13 -0.99 2.27 -4.71
N ILE A 14 -0.79 1.03 -4.29
CA ILE A 14 -1.73 0.32 -3.41
C ILE A 14 -1.11 0.05 -2.03
N ILE A 15 -1.91 0.22 -0.97
CA ILE A 15 -1.57 -0.25 0.38
C ILE A 15 -2.12 -1.67 0.51
N ALA A 16 -1.24 -2.65 0.57
CA ALA A 16 -1.58 -4.06 0.49
C ALA A 16 -1.46 -4.76 1.85
N ALA A 17 -2.59 -5.19 2.41
CA ALA A 17 -2.61 -6.14 3.53
C ALA A 17 -2.24 -7.57 3.09
N LEU A 18 -2.33 -7.88 1.79
CA LEU A 18 -2.02 -9.20 1.22
C LEU A 18 -1.01 -9.05 0.05
N PRO A 19 0.30 -8.97 0.32
CA PRO A 19 1.35 -8.89 -0.70
C PRO A 19 1.27 -9.95 -1.82
N PRO A 20 0.92 -11.22 -1.55
CA PRO A 20 0.79 -12.23 -2.60
C PRO A 20 -0.30 -11.90 -3.63
N VAL A 21 -1.42 -11.33 -3.19
CA VAL A 21 -2.58 -11.02 -4.05
C VAL A 21 -2.24 -9.88 -5.02
N VAL A 22 -1.65 -8.80 -4.51
CA VAL A 22 -1.28 -7.65 -5.35
C VAL A 22 -0.16 -7.98 -6.34
N ARG A 23 0.72 -8.93 -5.98
CA ARG A 23 1.72 -9.51 -6.90
C ARG A 23 1.05 -10.27 -8.03
N GLN A 24 0.11 -11.18 -7.70
CA GLN A 24 -0.63 -11.94 -8.71
C GLN A 24 -1.45 -11.03 -9.64
N ALA A 25 -2.04 -9.96 -9.11
CA ALA A 25 -2.79 -8.98 -9.90
C ALA A 25 -1.90 -8.12 -10.84
N GLY A 26 -0.58 -8.12 -10.63
CA GLY A 26 0.37 -7.30 -11.37
C GLY A 26 0.22 -5.81 -11.07
N SER A 27 0.14 -5.46 -9.78
CA SER A 27 0.04 -4.06 -9.34
C SER A 27 1.35 -3.31 -9.64
N PRO A 28 1.32 -2.08 -10.20
CA PRO A 28 2.54 -1.36 -10.59
C PRO A 28 3.46 -1.02 -9.42
N ARG A 29 2.90 -0.60 -8.28
CA ARG A 29 3.61 -0.17 -7.07
C ARG A 29 2.77 -0.56 -5.84
N ALA A 30 3.41 -1.07 -4.79
CA ALA A 30 2.70 -1.40 -3.55
C ALA A 30 3.51 -1.12 -2.28
N ALA A 31 2.82 -0.64 -1.26
CA ALA A 31 3.27 -0.63 0.14
C ALA A 31 2.66 -1.82 0.90
N ALA A 32 3.38 -2.38 1.86
CA ALA A 32 2.93 -3.54 2.64
C ALA A 32 3.19 -3.34 4.15
N PRO A 33 2.28 -2.67 4.88
CA PRO A 33 2.27 -2.71 6.34
C PRO A 33 1.71 -4.05 6.85
N ILE A 34 2.01 -4.40 8.11
CA ILE A 34 1.50 -5.61 8.77
C ILE A 34 0.17 -5.27 9.44
N VAL A 35 -0.93 -5.45 8.71
CA VAL A 35 -2.28 -5.06 9.16
C VAL A 35 -3.32 -6.07 8.72
N PRO A 36 -4.44 -6.25 9.44
CA PRO A 36 -5.52 -7.11 9.02
C PRO A 36 -6.19 -6.56 7.76
N MET A 37 -6.75 -7.47 6.96
CA MET A 37 -7.54 -7.10 5.79
C MET A 37 -8.72 -6.22 6.23
N GLY A 38 -8.89 -5.07 5.58
CA GLY A 38 -9.90 -4.06 5.95
C GLY A 38 -9.36 -2.93 6.83
N ALA A 39 -8.14 -3.05 7.37
CA ALA A 39 -7.45 -2.00 8.12
C ALA A 39 -6.14 -1.60 7.44
N ASN A 40 -6.13 -1.49 6.11
CA ASN A 40 -4.93 -1.28 5.31
C ASN A 40 -4.13 -0.02 5.73
N ALA A 41 -4.83 1.02 6.19
CA ALA A 41 -4.22 2.24 6.68
C ALA A 41 -3.81 2.18 8.16
N GLY A 42 -3.95 1.07 8.88
CA GLY A 42 -3.62 0.96 10.30
C GLY A 42 -4.84 0.91 11.23
N ALA A 43 -4.59 1.00 12.53
CA ALA A 43 -5.60 0.78 13.58
C ALA A 43 -6.75 1.80 13.52
N PRO A 44 -7.99 1.42 13.91
CA PRO A 44 -9.09 2.36 14.07
C PRO A 44 -8.73 3.50 15.02
N HIS A 45 -9.09 4.73 14.64
CA HIS A 45 -8.84 5.97 15.41
C HIS A 45 -7.37 6.31 15.69
N ASP A 46 -6.39 5.51 15.23
CA ASP A 46 -4.98 5.88 15.27
C ASP A 46 -4.61 6.77 14.08
N VAL A 47 -4.93 8.05 14.21
CA VAL A 47 -4.67 9.06 13.18
C VAL A 47 -3.18 9.21 12.88
N VAL A 48 -2.30 8.92 13.84
CA VAL A 48 -0.84 9.06 13.67
C VAL A 48 -0.34 7.94 12.75
N MET A 49 -0.65 6.69 13.06
CA MET A 49 -0.31 5.53 12.22
C MET A 49 -0.94 5.65 10.83
N GLN A 50 -2.21 6.03 10.76
CA GLN A 50 -2.93 6.19 9.49
C GLN A 50 -2.28 7.21 8.57
N LYS A 51 -1.94 8.39 9.10
CA LYS A 51 -1.22 9.40 8.32
C LYS A 51 0.17 8.92 7.92
N ALA A 52 0.88 8.22 8.79
CA ALA A 52 2.22 7.73 8.52
C ALA A 52 2.23 6.69 7.39
N ILE A 53 1.30 5.72 7.41
CA ILE A 53 1.15 4.73 6.34
C ILE A 53 0.82 5.41 5.00
N VAL A 54 -0.15 6.32 4.99
CA VAL A 54 -0.57 7.01 3.75
C VAL A 54 0.58 7.83 3.18
N LYS A 55 1.29 8.61 4.01
CA LYS A 55 2.45 9.40 3.57
C LYS A 55 3.56 8.53 2.98
N ALA A 56 4.00 7.52 3.74
CA ALA A 56 5.05 6.60 3.29
C ALA A 56 4.66 5.88 2.00
N THR A 57 3.37 5.56 1.81
CA THR A 57 2.88 4.96 0.57
C THR A 57 2.93 5.93 -0.61
N LEU A 58 2.54 7.19 -0.42
CA LEU A 58 2.57 8.19 -1.49
C LEU A 58 4.00 8.54 -1.91
N GLU A 59 4.95 8.56 -0.99
CA GLU A 59 6.39 8.72 -1.27
C GLU A 59 6.93 7.62 -2.22
N LEU A 60 6.29 6.45 -2.27
CA LEU A 60 6.65 5.39 -3.22
C LEU A 60 6.34 5.73 -4.67
N LEU A 61 5.46 6.71 -4.94
CA LEU A 61 5.19 7.18 -6.30
C LEU A 61 6.43 7.83 -6.92
N GLU A 62 7.29 8.43 -6.09
CA GLU A 62 8.51 9.12 -6.53
C GLU A 62 9.76 8.24 -6.45
N THR A 63 9.75 7.24 -5.55
CA THR A 63 10.96 6.45 -5.23
C THR A 63 11.00 5.05 -5.86
N ILE A 64 9.85 4.48 -6.24
CA ILE A 64 9.84 3.17 -6.93
C ILE A 64 10.10 3.36 -8.43
N GLU A 65 11.26 2.88 -8.87
CA GLU A 65 11.65 2.92 -10.29
C GLU A 65 11.27 1.64 -11.05
N THR A 66 11.09 0.51 -10.35
CA THR A 66 10.82 -0.79 -10.97
C THR A 66 9.35 -1.20 -10.76
N PRO A 67 8.58 -1.47 -11.84
CA PRO A 67 7.22 -1.98 -11.72
C PRO A 67 7.14 -3.29 -10.93
N GLY A 68 6.04 -3.48 -10.20
CA GLY A 68 5.80 -4.67 -9.39
C GLY A 68 6.56 -4.70 -8.06
N LYS A 69 7.31 -3.65 -7.73
CA LYS A 69 7.98 -3.55 -6.44
C LYS A 69 6.95 -3.41 -5.32
N ILE A 70 7.13 -4.26 -4.30
CA ILE A 70 6.38 -4.23 -3.05
C ILE A 70 7.35 -3.83 -1.96
N VAL A 71 7.05 -2.74 -1.25
CA VAL A 71 7.88 -2.19 -0.18
C VAL A 71 7.23 -2.47 1.17
N PRO A 72 7.86 -3.26 2.05
CA PRO A 72 7.40 -3.41 3.44
C PRO A 72 7.46 -2.06 4.16
N LEU A 73 6.43 -1.74 4.94
CA LEU A 73 6.43 -0.58 5.82
C LEU A 73 6.57 -1.00 7.29
N PRO A 74 7.23 -0.19 8.14
CA PRO A 74 7.48 -0.52 9.55
C PRO A 74 6.27 -0.24 10.45
N PHE A 75 5.08 -0.64 10.02
CA PHE A 75 3.83 -0.43 10.76
C PHE A 75 3.13 -1.77 10.99
N GLU A 76 2.71 -2.02 12.23
CA GLU A 76 2.05 -3.26 12.65
C GLU A 76 0.81 -2.95 13.48
N TYR A 77 -0.32 -3.55 13.11
CA TYR A 77 -1.57 -3.49 13.87
C TYR A 77 -2.21 -4.88 13.89
N HIS A 78 -2.51 -5.37 15.09
CA HIS A 78 -3.25 -6.61 15.31
C HIS A 78 -4.64 -6.27 15.85
N ALA A 79 -5.68 -6.64 15.09
CA ALA A 79 -7.05 -6.51 15.57
C ALA A 79 -7.30 -7.49 16.72
N VAL A 80 -7.94 -6.99 17.76
CA VAL A 80 -8.50 -7.82 18.84
C VAL A 80 -9.93 -8.15 18.43
N ILE A 81 -10.22 -9.45 18.32
CA ILE A 81 -11.55 -9.99 18.00
C ILE A 81 -12.35 -10.14 19.30
#